data_AF-A0A8J5CCK3-F1
#
_entry.id   AF-A0A8J5CCK3-F1
#
_cell.length_a   1.000
_cell.length_b   1.000
_cell.length_c   1.000
_cell.angle_alpha   90.00
_cell.angle_beta   90.00
_cell.angle_gamma   90.00
#
_symmetry.space_group_name_H-M   'P 1'
#
loop_
_entity.id
_entity.type
_entity.pdbx_description
1 polymer ?
#
loop_
_entity_poly.entity_id
_entity_poly.type
_entity_poly.pdbx_seq_one_letter_code
_entity_poly.pdbx_strand_id
1 'polypeptide(L)'
;MVLNEDSVYHGGYFRAQMTFPADFPYAPPKFKFTPPIFHPNVYRDGRLCISILHPGGDVMSGEPDQECWSPVQSVESVLISIVSLLEDPNINSPANPDASVMWKKDKEEYRTKVLQDVKLSREHIPEGFVVPSSSSAYVAPKAPEHKDVVDDNFWYESDDASMVDDESIDESEVYSDEDEDDEDEDDDDE
;
A
#
# COMPACT_ATOMS: atom_id res chain seq x y z
N MET A 1 5.32 12.51 8.72
CA MET A 1 5.30 13.09 10.07
C MET A 1 4.20 12.41 10.86
N VAL A 2 4.40 12.17 12.16
CA VAL A 2 3.36 11.57 13.01
C VAL A 2 2.51 12.66 13.63
N LEU A 3 1.21 12.63 13.35
CA LEU A 3 0.28 13.72 13.70
C LEU A 3 -0.59 13.41 14.92
N ASN A 4 -0.76 12.13 15.25
CA ASN A 4 -1.51 11.71 16.42
C ASN A 4 -0.87 12.27 17.69
N GLU A 5 -1.62 13.08 18.45
CA GLU A 5 -1.15 13.76 19.67
C GLU A 5 -0.96 12.79 20.85
N ASP A 6 -1.68 11.67 20.84
CA ASP A 6 -1.59 10.64 21.88
C ASP A 6 -0.36 9.73 21.68
N SER A 7 0.22 9.74 20.47
CA SER A 7 1.39 8.92 20.13
C SER A 7 2.68 9.48 20.72
N VAL A 8 3.56 8.60 21.22
CA VAL A 8 4.91 8.98 21.65
C VAL A 8 5.78 9.52 20.51
N TYR A 9 5.40 9.23 19.26
CA TYR A 9 6.07 9.68 18.05
C TYR A 9 5.57 11.06 17.56
N HIS A 10 4.58 11.65 18.23
CA HIS A 10 3.95 12.91 17.83
C HIS A 10 4.97 14.01 17.47
N GLY A 11 4.75 14.68 16.34
CA GLY A 11 5.61 15.75 15.86
C GLY A 11 6.95 15.30 15.27
N GLY A 12 7.21 13.99 15.20
CA GLY A 12 8.41 13.42 14.59
C GLY A 12 8.40 13.49 13.06
N TYR A 13 9.52 13.90 12.47
CA TYR A 13 9.78 13.91 11.02
C TYR A 13 10.81 12.84 10.66
N PHE A 14 10.35 11.58 10.58
CA PHE A 14 11.22 10.45 10.29
C PHE A 14 11.46 10.31 8.79
N ARG A 15 12.71 10.50 8.37
CA ARG A 15 13.14 10.22 7.00
C ARG A 15 13.31 8.72 6.81
N ALA A 16 12.90 8.25 5.65
CA ALA A 16 13.05 6.87 5.24
C ALA A 16 13.28 6.77 3.74
N GLN A 17 13.77 5.62 3.32
CA GLN A 17 13.97 5.23 1.93
C GLN A 17 13.15 3.98 1.64
N MET A 18 12.32 4.06 0.60
CA MET A 18 11.62 2.91 0.03
C MET A 18 12.30 2.55 -1.30
N THR A 19 12.70 1.28 -1.46
CA THR A 19 13.36 0.77 -2.67
C THR A 19 12.49 -0.29 -3.31
N PHE A 20 12.12 -0.08 -4.56
CA PHE A 20 11.26 -0.99 -5.31
C PHE A 20 12.11 -2.02 -6.08
N PRO A 21 11.70 -3.29 -6.13
CA PRO A 21 12.34 -4.27 -6.98
C PRO A 21 11.94 -4.06 -8.45
N ALA A 22 12.65 -4.72 -9.38
CA ALA A 22 12.43 -4.57 -10.82
C ALA A 22 11.09 -5.17 -11.30
N ASP A 23 10.56 -6.12 -10.54
CA ASP A 23 9.32 -6.86 -10.76
C ASP A 23 8.15 -6.33 -9.91
N PHE A 24 8.25 -5.11 -9.37
CA PHE A 24 7.12 -4.46 -8.68
C PHE A 24 5.89 -4.35 -9.61
N PRO A 25 4.67 -4.66 -9.16
CA PRO A 25 4.24 -4.98 -7.78
C PRO A 25 4.23 -6.47 -7.42
N TYR A 26 4.82 -7.36 -8.23
CA TYR A 26 4.84 -8.81 -7.93
C TYR A 26 5.72 -9.18 -6.73
N ALA A 27 6.77 -8.38 -6.47
CA ALA A 27 7.57 -8.46 -5.24
C ALA A 27 7.45 -7.18 -4.39
N PRO A 28 7.54 -7.30 -3.05
CA PRO A 28 7.40 -6.16 -2.15
C PRO A 28 8.57 -5.18 -2.25
N PRO A 29 8.34 -3.88 -1.96
CA PRO A 29 9.40 -2.92 -1.76
C PRO A 29 10.15 -3.19 -0.44
N LYS A 30 11.36 -2.64 -0.32
CA LYS A 30 12.11 -2.59 0.94
C LYS A 30 11.95 -1.22 1.56
N PHE A 31 11.71 -1.16 2.88
CA PHE A 31 11.61 0.09 3.62
C PHE A 31 12.71 0.19 4.69
N LYS A 32 13.34 1.37 4.77
CA LYS A 32 14.45 1.65 5.69
C LYS A 32 14.37 3.06 6.26
N PHE A 33 14.39 3.20 7.58
CA PHE A 33 14.56 4.49 8.25
C PHE A 33 16.01 4.99 8.14
N THR A 34 16.17 6.29 7.87
CA THR A 34 17.47 6.94 7.69
C THR A 34 17.48 8.31 8.38
N PRO A 35 18.04 8.44 9.59
CA PRO A 35 18.74 7.43 10.40
C PRO A 35 17.81 6.35 10.99
N PRO A 36 18.35 5.23 11.50
CA PRO A 36 17.56 4.22 12.22
C PRO A 36 16.90 4.84 13.46
N ILE A 37 15.70 4.35 13.80
CA ILE A 37 14.93 4.77 14.98
C ILE A 37 14.82 3.63 16.00
N PHE A 38 14.63 3.98 17.26
CA PHE A 38 14.45 3.03 18.35
C PHE A 38 13.01 2.51 18.40
N HIS A 39 12.76 1.39 17.72
CA HIS A 39 11.43 0.78 17.64
C HIS A 39 11.51 -0.77 17.69
N PRO A 40 10.56 -1.50 18.32
CA PRO A 40 10.59 -2.96 18.43
C PRO A 40 10.71 -3.69 17.08
N ASN A 41 10.12 -3.14 16.02
CA ASN A 41 10.11 -3.72 14.67
C ASN A 41 11.12 -3.08 13.70
N VAL A 42 12.04 -2.24 14.19
CA VAL A 42 13.10 -1.63 13.36
C VAL A 42 14.46 -2.20 13.75
N TYR A 43 15.17 -2.76 12.77
CA TYR A 43 16.53 -3.25 12.95
C TYR A 43 17.52 -2.11 13.23
N ARG A 44 18.68 -2.44 13.81
CA ARG A 44 19.76 -1.47 14.10
C ARG A 44 20.28 -0.74 12.86
N ASP A 45 20.15 -1.33 11.68
CA ASP A 45 20.52 -0.71 10.41
C ASP A 45 19.42 0.18 9.83
N GLY A 46 18.23 0.20 10.43
CA GLY A 46 17.07 0.99 10.02
C GLY A 46 16.05 0.23 9.18
N ARG A 47 16.30 -1.02 8.78
CA ARG A 47 15.31 -1.83 8.06
C ARG A 47 14.08 -2.04 8.92
N LEU A 48 12.90 -1.92 8.33
CA LEU A 48 11.63 -2.19 8.99
C LEU A 48 11.22 -3.65 8.75
N CYS A 49 10.73 -4.31 9.79
CA CYS A 49 10.11 -5.63 9.72
C CYS A 49 8.59 -5.49 9.90
N ILE A 50 7.80 -5.81 8.88
CA ILE A 50 6.33 -5.78 8.92
C ILE A 50 5.81 -6.77 7.86
N SER A 51 4.76 -7.52 8.21
CA SER A 51 4.21 -8.59 7.36
C SER A 51 3.85 -8.14 5.95
N ILE A 52 3.30 -6.92 5.78
CA ILE A 52 2.95 -6.38 4.45
C ILE A 52 4.16 -6.27 3.51
N LEU A 53 5.40 -6.28 4.01
CA LEU A 53 6.61 -6.26 3.19
C LEU A 53 7.23 -7.66 3.01
N HIS A 54 6.61 -8.70 3.54
CA HIS A 54 7.00 -10.10 3.33
C HIS A 54 6.19 -10.71 2.19
N PRO A 55 6.80 -11.53 1.31
CA PRO A 55 6.05 -12.27 0.29
C PRO A 55 4.99 -13.18 0.93
N GLY A 56 3.78 -13.21 0.38
CA GLY A 56 2.75 -14.17 0.78
C GLY A 56 3.08 -15.60 0.34
N GLY A 57 2.41 -16.58 0.95
CA GLY A 57 2.53 -18.01 0.61
C GLY A 57 3.65 -18.75 1.34
N ASP A 58 4.37 -18.10 2.26
CA ASP A 58 5.34 -18.77 3.13
C ASP A 58 4.63 -19.44 4.31
N VAL A 59 4.32 -20.73 4.16
CA VAL A 59 3.68 -21.59 5.17
C VAL A 59 4.49 -21.65 6.48
N MET A 60 5.79 -21.39 6.43
CA MET A 60 6.68 -21.49 7.59
C MET A 60 6.76 -20.19 8.40
N SER A 61 6.34 -19.06 7.82
CA SER A 61 6.37 -17.75 8.50
C SER A 61 5.36 -17.66 9.64
N GLY A 62 4.25 -18.40 9.55
CA GLY A 62 3.12 -18.30 10.49
C GLY A 62 2.34 -16.99 10.38
N GLU A 63 2.65 -16.14 9.39
CA GLU A 63 1.93 -14.91 9.09
C GLU A 63 0.75 -15.23 8.15
N PRO A 64 -0.44 -14.65 8.38
CA PRO A 64 -1.58 -14.90 7.50
C PRO A 64 -1.37 -14.20 6.15
N ASP A 65 -1.59 -14.91 5.04
CA ASP A 65 -1.32 -14.41 3.68
C ASP A 65 -2.01 -13.07 3.36
N GLN A 66 -3.16 -12.81 3.97
CA GLN A 66 -3.91 -11.56 3.82
C GLN A 66 -3.19 -10.33 4.40
N GLU A 67 -2.27 -10.53 5.35
CA GLU A 67 -1.43 -9.48 5.93
C GLU A 67 -0.07 -9.37 5.24
N CYS A 68 0.27 -10.33 4.39
CA CYS A 68 1.49 -10.36 3.60
C CYS A 68 1.35 -9.54 2.30
N TRP A 69 2.47 -9.33 1.61
CA TRP A 69 2.50 -8.64 0.34
C TRP A 69 1.67 -9.38 -0.71
N SER A 70 0.83 -8.63 -1.41
CA SER A 70 0.15 -9.05 -2.62
C SER A 70 0.19 -7.91 -3.65
N PRO A 71 0.11 -8.21 -4.96
CA PRO A 71 0.20 -7.18 -6.00
C PRO A 71 -0.91 -6.11 -5.96
N VAL A 72 -1.96 -6.33 -5.17
CA VAL A 72 -3.04 -5.35 -4.93
C VAL A 72 -2.65 -4.27 -3.92
N GLN A 73 -1.57 -4.47 -3.16
CA GLN A 73 -1.09 -3.49 -2.19
C GLN A 73 -0.47 -2.28 -2.88
N SER A 74 -0.64 -1.10 -2.28
CA SER A 74 -0.11 0.16 -2.78
C SER A 74 0.94 0.73 -1.82
N VAL A 75 1.70 1.73 -2.28
CA VAL A 75 2.61 2.47 -1.40
C VAL A 75 1.84 3.15 -0.26
N GLU A 76 0.62 3.62 -0.52
CA GLU A 76 -0.25 4.21 0.48
C GLU A 76 -0.62 3.20 1.57
N SER A 77 -1.07 1.99 1.20
CA SER A 77 -1.43 0.97 2.20
C SER A 77 -0.22 0.60 3.06
N VAL A 78 0.96 0.46 2.46
CA VAL A 78 2.23 0.26 3.19
C VAL A 78 2.49 1.41 4.18
N LEU A 79 2.42 2.67 3.74
CA LEU A 79 2.71 3.81 4.62
C LEU A 79 1.70 3.92 5.77
N ILE A 80 0.42 3.63 5.53
CA ILE A 80 -0.60 3.55 6.57
C ILE A 80 -0.22 2.48 7.60
N SER A 81 0.10 1.26 7.14
CA SER A 81 0.53 0.17 8.03
C SER A 81 1.78 0.52 8.84
N ILE A 82 2.74 1.25 8.27
CA ILE A 82 3.93 1.72 8.99
C ILE A 82 3.56 2.70 10.11
N VAL A 83 2.66 3.65 9.84
CA VAL A 83 2.21 4.61 10.86
C VAL A 83 1.45 3.89 11.98
N SER A 84 0.58 2.94 11.64
CA SER A 84 -0.10 2.10 12.63
C SER A 84 0.87 1.27 13.47
N LEU A 85 1.89 0.69 12.85
CA LEU A 85 2.91 -0.11 13.53
C LEU A 85 3.76 0.72 14.51
N LEU A 86 4.01 2.01 14.21
CA LEU A 86 4.71 2.91 15.14
C LEU A 86 3.92 3.15 16.42
N GLU A 87 2.58 3.12 16.36
CA GLU A 87 1.72 3.30 17.52
C GLU A 87 1.51 2.00 18.30
N ASP A 88 1.29 0.89 17.59
CA ASP A 88 1.12 -0.43 18.18
C ASP A 88 2.16 -1.43 17.64
N PRO A 89 3.34 -1.52 18.28
CA PRO A 89 4.43 -2.36 17.82
C PRO A 89 4.13 -3.85 18.01
N ASN A 90 4.49 -4.67 17.02
CA ASN A 90 4.42 -6.12 17.14
C ASN A 90 5.56 -6.66 18.02
N ILE A 91 5.24 -7.02 19.27
CA ILE A 91 6.20 -7.58 20.24
C ILE A 91 6.38 -9.10 20.16
N ASN A 92 5.56 -9.81 19.39
CA ASN A 92 5.64 -11.26 19.27
C ASN A 92 6.81 -11.70 18.37
N SER A 93 7.14 -10.87 17.36
CA SER A 93 8.30 -11.06 16.48
C SER A 93 9.10 -9.76 16.36
N PRO A 94 9.87 -9.38 17.39
CA PRO A 94 10.59 -8.11 17.41
C PRO A 94 11.89 -8.17 16.59
N ALA A 95 12.11 -7.18 15.73
CA ALA A 95 13.39 -6.97 15.05
C ALA A 95 14.47 -6.42 16.01
N ASN A 96 14.03 -5.71 17.06
CA ASN A 96 14.88 -5.17 18.11
C ASN A 96 14.38 -5.66 19.48
N PRO A 97 14.98 -6.74 20.02
CA PRO A 97 14.60 -7.30 21.31
C PRO A 97 14.72 -6.32 22.47
N ASP A 98 15.74 -5.45 22.45
CA ASP A 98 15.97 -4.45 23.51
C ASP A 98 14.80 -3.45 23.58
N ALA A 99 14.36 -2.95 22.42
CA ALA A 99 13.20 -2.06 22.32
C ALA A 99 11.88 -2.76 22.71
N SER A 100 11.69 -4.03 22.33
CA SER A 100 10.51 -4.81 22.71
C SER A 100 10.43 -5.07 24.22
N VAL A 101 11.56 -5.41 24.86
CA VAL A 101 11.63 -5.60 26.31
C VAL A 101 11.34 -4.30 27.04
N MET A 102 11.89 -3.17 26.59
CA MET A 102 11.60 -1.85 27.17
C MET A 102 10.13 -1.47 26.98
N TRP A 103 9.56 -1.64 25.79
CA TRP A 103 8.13 -1.40 25.55
C TRP A 103 7.22 -2.18 26.54
N LYS A 104 7.59 -3.43 26.86
CA LYS A 104 6.81 -4.29 27.75
C LYS A 104 7.05 -4.03 29.24
N LYS A 105 8.29 -3.77 29.66
CA LYS A 105 8.68 -3.70 31.07
C LYS A 105 8.92 -2.29 31.59
N ASP A 106 9.42 -1.39 30.75
CA ASP A 106 9.80 -0.03 31.11
C ASP A 106 9.39 0.97 30.03
N LYS A 107 8.10 1.33 30.06
CA LYS A 107 7.50 2.27 29.11
C LYS A 107 8.09 3.68 29.22
N GLU A 108 8.57 4.07 30.40
CA GLU A 108 9.13 5.41 30.64
C GLU A 108 10.51 5.55 30.00
N GLU A 109 11.38 4.55 30.15
CA GLU A 109 12.68 4.53 29.46
C GLU A 109 12.48 4.47 27.94
N TYR A 110 11.56 3.63 27.46
CA TYR A 110 11.20 3.57 26.04
C TYR A 110 10.74 4.94 25.52
N ARG A 111 9.80 5.58 26.21
CA ARG A 111 9.30 6.91 25.85
C ARG A 111 10.43 7.93 25.80
N THR A 112 11.36 7.89 26.74
CA THR A 112 12.51 8.80 26.76
C THR A 112 13.39 8.65 25.52
N LYS A 113 13.66 7.42 25.07
CA LYS A 113 14.43 7.15 23.84
C LYS A 113 13.70 7.61 22.59
N VAL A 114 12.41 7.29 22.49
CA VAL A 114 11.59 7.74 21.35
C VAL A 114 11.52 9.27 21.29
N LEU A 115 11.38 9.95 22.42
CA LEU A 115 11.40 11.42 22.45
C LEU A 115 12.74 12.03 22.04
N GLN A 116 13.86 11.33 22.27
CA GLN A 116 15.17 11.73 21.73
C GLN A 116 15.19 11.61 20.21
N ASP A 117 14.70 10.49 19.66
CA ASP A 117 14.59 10.29 18.22
C ASP A 117 13.65 11.30 17.56
N VAL A 118 12.52 11.63 18.19
CA VAL A 118 11.60 12.68 17.73
C VAL A 118 12.33 14.02 17.64
N LYS A 119 13.13 14.40 18.66
CA LYS A 119 13.90 15.64 18.63
C LYS A 119 14.91 15.66 17.48
N LEU A 120 15.68 14.59 17.31
CA LEU A 120 16.66 14.46 16.21
C LEU A 120 15.98 14.47 14.83
N SER A 121 14.80 13.87 14.73
CA SER A 121 14.04 13.83 13.47
C SER A 121 13.64 15.23 12.99
N ARG A 122 13.38 16.17 13.92
CA ARG A 122 12.96 17.55 13.58
C ARG A 122 14.06 18.38 12.94
N GLU A 123 15.33 18.04 13.18
CA GLU A 123 16.48 18.69 12.54
C GLU A 123 16.53 18.39 11.03
N HIS A 124 15.88 17.33 10.58
CA HIS A 124 15.84 16.92 9.18
C HIS A 124 14.70 17.55 8.38
N ILE A 125 13.90 18.43 8.98
CA ILE A 125 12.80 19.12 8.29
C ILE A 125 13.41 20.10 7.26
N PRO A 126 13.06 20.01 5.98
CA PRO A 126 13.56 20.92 4.96
C PRO A 126 13.15 22.39 5.23
N GLU A 127 14.01 23.34 4.87
CA GLU A 127 13.70 24.76 4.95
C GLU A 127 12.46 25.08 4.09
N GLY A 128 11.51 25.83 4.65
CA GLY A 128 10.26 26.20 3.98
C GLY A 128 9.15 25.13 4.02
N PHE A 129 9.39 23.96 4.61
CA PHE A 129 8.34 22.96 4.80
C PHE A 129 7.36 23.40 5.90
N VAL A 130 6.11 23.64 5.53
CA VAL A 130 5.03 23.95 6.49
C VAL A 130 4.54 22.65 7.12
N VAL A 131 4.80 22.51 8.42
CA VAL A 131 4.37 21.34 9.19
C VAL A 131 2.85 21.32 9.29
N PRO A 132 2.17 20.25 8.83
CA PRO A 132 0.73 20.15 8.95
C PRO A 132 0.33 19.93 10.41
N SER A 133 -0.73 20.62 10.87
CA SER A 133 -1.36 20.34 12.16
C SER A 133 -2.38 19.22 12.04
N SER A 134 -2.76 18.59 13.16
CA SER A 134 -3.80 17.55 13.22
C SER A 134 -5.09 17.98 12.50
N SER A 135 -5.48 19.25 12.62
CA SER A 135 -6.66 19.83 11.95
C SER A 135 -6.49 20.13 10.46
N SER A 136 -5.28 20.39 9.96
CA SER A 136 -5.04 20.79 8.57
C SER A 136 -4.63 19.62 7.67
N ALA A 137 -4.16 18.51 8.25
CA ALA A 137 -3.57 17.41 7.50
C ALA A 137 -4.57 16.57 6.70
N TYR A 138 -5.80 16.42 7.20
CA TYR A 138 -6.84 15.59 6.59
C TYR A 138 -7.78 16.40 5.67
N VAL A 139 -7.51 17.69 5.47
CA VAL A 139 -8.30 18.54 4.58
C VAL A 139 -7.70 18.42 3.19
N ALA A 140 -8.44 17.81 2.26
CA ALA A 140 -8.06 17.79 0.85
C ALA A 140 -7.87 19.24 0.37
N PRO A 141 -6.75 19.57 -0.32
CA PRO A 141 -6.61 20.88 -0.92
C PRO A 141 -7.78 21.08 -1.89
N LYS A 142 -8.50 22.20 -1.75
CA LYS A 142 -9.49 22.60 -2.75
C LYS A 142 -8.77 22.62 -4.10
N ALA A 143 -9.21 21.79 -5.04
CA ALA A 143 -8.69 21.80 -6.40
C ALA A 143 -8.76 23.25 -6.91
N PRO A 144 -7.72 23.73 -7.63
CA PRO A 144 -7.82 25.01 -8.31
C PRO A 144 -9.04 24.96 -9.23
N GLU A 145 -9.89 26.00 -9.19
CA GLU A 145 -11.04 26.12 -10.08
C GLU A 145 -10.54 26.18 -11.53
N HIS A 146 -10.44 25.03 -12.18
CA HIS A 146 -10.29 24.97 -13.62
C HIS A 146 -11.66 25.29 -14.20
N LYS A 147 -11.79 26.47 -14.82
CA LYS A 147 -12.96 26.75 -15.66
C LYS A 147 -12.81 25.83 -16.86
N ASP A 148 -13.49 24.70 -16.83
CA ASP A 148 -13.71 23.88 -18.01
C ASP A 148 -14.43 24.76 -19.02
N VAL A 149 -13.68 25.32 -19.97
CA VAL A 149 -14.26 25.79 -21.23
C VAL A 149 -14.65 24.50 -21.94
N VAL A 150 -15.88 24.07 -21.71
CA VAL A 150 -16.55 23.09 -22.56
C VAL A 150 -16.56 23.70 -23.96
N ASP A 151 -15.66 23.22 -24.81
CA ASP A 151 -15.77 23.45 -26.23
C ASP A 151 -16.90 22.55 -26.72
N ASP A 152 -18.02 23.16 -27.12
CA ASP A 152 -19.20 22.46 -27.66
C ASP A 152 -18.87 21.67 -28.95
N ASN A 153 -17.63 21.78 -29.45
CA ASN A 153 -17.11 21.10 -30.63
C ASN A 153 -16.30 19.82 -30.35
N PHE A 154 -16.24 19.29 -29.13
CA PHE A 154 -15.52 18.01 -28.87
C PHE A 154 -16.14 16.81 -29.59
N TRP A 155 -17.46 16.83 -29.85
CA TRP A 155 -18.21 15.71 -30.44
C TRP A 155 -18.70 15.97 -31.87
N TYR A 156 -18.33 17.08 -32.52
CA TYR A 156 -18.70 17.32 -33.92
C TYR A 156 -17.60 16.79 -34.85
N GLU A 157 -17.95 15.69 -35.50
CA GLU A 157 -17.24 14.95 -36.52
C GLU A 157 -16.67 15.87 -37.61
N SER A 158 -15.42 15.64 -38.03
CA SER A 158 -14.99 16.13 -39.34
C SER A 158 -15.68 15.27 -40.39
N ASP A 159 -16.67 15.86 -41.05
CA ASP A 159 -17.20 15.41 -42.34
C ASP A 159 -16.04 15.27 -43.35
N ASP A 160 -15.45 14.08 -43.45
CA ASP A 160 -14.80 13.62 -44.67
C ASP A 160 -15.59 12.43 -45.21
N ALA A 161 -16.59 12.77 -46.03
CA ALA A 161 -17.41 11.84 -46.75
C ALA A 161 -16.56 11.07 -47.78
N SER A 162 -16.20 9.82 -47.46
CA SER A 162 -15.98 8.80 -48.50
C SER A 162 -16.67 7.48 -48.14
N MET A 163 -17.66 7.20 -48.97
CA MET A 163 -18.57 6.06 -49.10
C MET A 163 -17.84 4.71 -49.20
N VAL A 164 -18.17 3.74 -48.33
CA VAL A 164 -18.04 2.28 -48.51
C VAL A 164 -19.16 1.62 -47.68
N ASP A 165 -20.34 1.39 -48.25
CA ASP A 165 -20.83 0.07 -48.74
C ASP A 165 -20.92 -0.96 -47.59
N ASP A 166 -21.97 -0.91 -46.77
CA ASP A 166 -23.22 -1.70 -46.89
C ASP A 166 -22.99 -3.17 -47.21
N GLU A 167 -23.02 -4.03 -46.19
CA GLU A 167 -23.87 -5.23 -46.20
C GLU A 167 -24.28 -5.57 -44.75
N SER A 168 -25.60 -5.58 -44.55
CA SER A 168 -26.32 -5.88 -43.33
C SER A 168 -26.23 -7.36 -42.95
N ILE A 169 -25.73 -7.67 -41.74
CA ILE A 169 -26.00 -8.95 -41.08
C ILE A 169 -27.25 -8.80 -40.21
N ASP A 170 -28.27 -9.54 -40.62
CA ASP A 170 -29.61 -9.64 -40.04
C ASP A 170 -29.58 -10.62 -38.84
N GLU A 171 -29.79 -10.09 -37.63
CA GLU A 171 -30.06 -10.90 -36.44
C GLU A 171 -31.56 -11.21 -36.37
N SER A 172 -32.03 -12.29 -37.01
CA SER A 172 -33.16 -13.07 -36.48
C SER A 172 -33.39 -14.40 -37.21
N GLU A 173 -33.35 -15.47 -36.42
CA GLU A 173 -33.95 -16.80 -36.62
C GLU A 173 -33.40 -17.73 -37.71
N VAL A 174 -32.95 -18.92 -37.29
CA VAL A 174 -33.62 -20.19 -37.65
C VAL A 174 -33.05 -21.33 -36.80
N TYR A 175 -33.95 -21.99 -36.12
CA TYR A 175 -33.80 -23.29 -35.46
C TYR A 175 -33.45 -24.39 -36.47
N SER A 176 -32.56 -25.30 -36.09
CA SER A 176 -32.72 -26.72 -36.43
C SER A 176 -31.92 -27.57 -35.45
N ASP A 177 -32.65 -28.18 -34.52
CA ASP A 177 -32.37 -29.50 -33.95
C ASP A 177 -32.12 -30.53 -35.06
N GLU A 178 -31.33 -31.55 -34.73
CA GLU A 178 -31.35 -32.98 -35.12
C GLU A 178 -29.90 -33.50 -34.97
N ASP A 179 -29.53 -34.15 -33.84
CA ASP A 179 -29.83 -35.54 -33.44
C ASP A 179 -29.03 -36.54 -34.30
N GLU A 180 -27.99 -37.19 -33.76
CA GLU A 180 -27.91 -38.62 -33.32
C GLU A 180 -26.49 -39.07 -33.74
N ASP A 181 -25.77 -40.05 -33.21
CA ASP A 181 -25.84 -40.96 -32.07
C ASP A 181 -24.46 -41.66 -32.07
N ASP A 182 -24.04 -42.17 -30.90
CA ASP A 182 -23.51 -43.53 -30.70
C ASP A 182 -22.80 -43.58 -29.34
N GLU A 183 -23.58 -43.93 -28.30
CA GLU A 183 -23.53 -45.24 -27.60
C GLU A 183 -22.23 -46.06 -27.82
N ASP A 184 -21.60 -46.75 -26.89
CA ASP A 184 -21.70 -47.11 -25.48
C ASP A 184 -20.24 -47.56 -25.14
N GLU A 185 -19.78 -47.91 -23.93
CA GLU A 185 -20.29 -48.93 -23.01
C GLU A 185 -19.27 -49.00 -21.86
N ASP A 186 -19.77 -49.49 -20.73
CA ASP A 186 -19.15 -49.57 -19.41
C ASP A 186 -17.84 -50.37 -19.34
N ASP A 187 -17.07 -50.13 -18.26
CA ASP A 187 -16.56 -51.25 -17.47
C ASP A 187 -16.23 -50.77 -16.04
N ASP A 188 -17.02 -51.29 -15.11
CA ASP A 188 -16.73 -51.42 -13.68
C ASP A 188 -15.36 -52.11 -13.47
N ASP A 189 -14.65 -51.75 -12.41
CA ASP A 189 -14.16 -52.73 -11.44
C ASP A 189 -13.46 -52.06 -10.23
N GLU A 190 -14.04 -52.35 -9.05
CA GLU A 190 -13.53 -52.40 -7.66
C GLU A 190 -12.66 -51.29 -7.04
#